data_AF-A0A424QP73-F1
#
_entry.id   AF-A0A424QP73-F1
#
_cell.length_a   1.000
_cell.length_b   1.000
_cell.length_c   1.000
_cell.angle_alpha   90.00
_cell.angle_beta   90.00
_cell.angle_gamma   90.00
#
_symmetry.space_group_name_H-M   'P 1'
#
loop_
_entity.id
_entity.type
_entity.pdbx_description
1 polymer ?
#
loop_
_entity_poly.entity_id
_entity_poly.type
_entity_poly.pdbx_seq_one_letter_code
_entity_poly.pdbx_strand_id
1 'polypeptide(L)'
;MNQDALLNWFNKNQRALAWRMNPSPWSILLSEILLQQTQMERGIEYHQRLFERFPTPSSMAESEVDEVLFLWQGAGYYSRARRLHALSQIVETDYEGVLPSTYDELLALPGIGPYTAAAVASIAFNHPVACVDGNVRRVMARQTNKENPSVKDVQVFADLNLVREHPGDWNQAMMELGALICRPRNPLCDVCPVHESCKGTLRANELPQPKKQKKKRVELRCVVKIDSHGRPELIQRPNSGLFAGLWGPQIEDDINTKGLEYLGSIRHVLSHRTMTVQVWKDTCKQGIDPNNVALSTLDRRILTLAGVFLDVPSE
;
A
#
# COMPACT_ATOMS: atom_id res chain seq x y z
N MET A 1 1.64 28.40 -9.47
CA MET A 1 2.07 28.12 -8.08
C MET A 1 3.49 28.64 -7.93
N ASN A 2 3.92 29.13 -6.77
CA ASN A 2 5.32 29.49 -6.57
C ASN A 2 6.17 28.21 -6.38
N GLN A 3 6.83 27.76 -7.46
CA GLN A 3 7.61 26.52 -7.47
C GLN A 3 8.87 26.63 -6.60
N ASP A 4 9.55 27.77 -6.63
CA ASP A 4 10.76 28.00 -5.85
C ASP A 4 10.48 27.97 -4.34
N ALA A 5 9.38 28.58 -3.90
CA ALA A 5 8.97 28.54 -2.50
C ALA A 5 8.66 27.10 -2.04
N LEU A 6 8.05 26.29 -2.91
CA LEU A 6 7.76 24.88 -2.63
C LEU A 6 9.05 24.05 -2.49
N LEU A 7 9.98 24.17 -3.43
CA LEU A 7 11.24 23.42 -3.39
C LEU A 7 12.12 23.86 -2.21
N ASN A 8 12.22 25.16 -1.95
CA ASN A 8 12.94 25.68 -0.78
C ASN A 8 12.36 25.18 0.55
N TRP A 9 11.03 25.08 0.64
CA TRP A 9 10.38 24.48 1.79
C TRP A 9 10.68 22.98 1.91
N PHE A 10 10.59 22.23 0.80
CA PHE A 10 10.86 20.79 0.79
C PHE A 10 12.29 20.48 1.22
N ASN A 11 13.28 21.19 0.68
CA ASN A 11 14.69 21.03 1.04
C ASN A 11 14.95 21.18 2.54
N LYS A 12 14.19 22.04 3.23
CA LYS A 12 14.32 22.29 4.67
C LYS A 12 13.48 21.36 5.55
N ASN A 13 12.38 20.81 5.03
CA ASN A 13 11.34 20.15 5.83
C ASN A 13 11.09 18.68 5.46
N GLN A 14 11.75 18.16 4.42
CA GLN A 14 11.59 16.77 4.02
C GLN A 14 11.96 15.82 5.17
N ARG A 15 11.13 14.79 5.36
CA ARG A 15 11.43 13.73 6.33
C ARG A 15 12.64 12.91 5.86
N ALA A 16 13.50 12.55 6.81
CA ALA A 16 14.62 11.64 6.60
C ALA A 16 14.10 10.19 6.49
N LEU A 17 13.79 9.78 5.27
CA LEU A 17 13.29 8.43 4.93
C LEU A 17 14.42 7.62 4.29
N ALA A 18 14.49 6.31 4.56
CA ALA A 18 15.59 5.46 4.09
C ALA A 18 15.80 5.55 2.56
N TRP A 19 14.72 5.49 1.79
CA TRP A 19 14.72 5.60 0.33
C TRP A 19 14.98 7.02 -0.21
N ARG A 20 15.01 8.04 0.65
CA ARG A 20 15.46 9.41 0.31
C ARG A 20 16.92 9.65 0.68
N MET A 21 17.36 9.13 1.82
CA MET A 21 18.72 9.34 2.33
C MET A 21 19.75 8.50 1.60
N ASN A 22 19.40 7.26 1.23
CA ASN A 22 20.22 6.36 0.43
C ASN A 22 19.38 5.86 -0.77
N PRO A 23 19.10 6.74 -1.75
CA PRO A 23 18.20 6.39 -2.84
C PRO A 23 18.84 5.38 -3.78
N SER A 24 18.08 4.35 -4.11
CA SER A 24 18.30 3.51 -5.29
C SER A 24 16.97 3.32 -6.01
N PRO A 25 16.95 3.10 -7.34
CA PRO A 25 15.71 2.87 -8.06
C PRO A 25 14.85 1.77 -7.43
N TRP A 26 15.48 0.69 -6.96
CA TRP A 26 14.82 -0.41 -6.28
C TRP A 26 14.24 -0.01 -4.92
N SER A 27 15.02 0.71 -4.11
CA SER A 27 14.58 1.20 -2.79
C SER A 27 13.38 2.15 -2.92
N ILE A 28 13.42 3.04 -3.91
CA ILE A 28 12.33 3.98 -4.24
C ILE A 28 11.10 3.20 -4.71
N LEU A 29 11.25 2.28 -5.67
CA LEU A 29 10.14 1.46 -6.17
C LEU A 29 9.46 0.67 -5.05
N LEU A 30 10.25 0.00 -4.20
CA LEU A 30 9.75 -0.75 -3.05
C LEU A 30 8.94 0.15 -2.11
N SER A 31 9.45 1.36 -1.81
CA SER A 31 8.74 2.33 -0.97
C SER A 31 7.41 2.78 -1.59
N GLU A 32 7.39 3.06 -2.89
CA GLU A 32 6.21 3.53 -3.60
C GLU A 32 5.13 2.46 -3.65
N ILE A 33 5.51 1.19 -3.82
CA ILE A 33 4.56 0.06 -3.76
C ILE A 33 4.05 -0.14 -2.34
N LEU A 34 4.93 -0.11 -1.33
CA LEU A 34 4.55 -0.30 0.08
C LEU A 34 3.60 0.78 0.58
N LEU A 35 3.81 2.04 0.19
CA LEU A 35 3.00 3.17 0.65
C LEU A 35 1.63 3.29 -0.05
N GLN A 36 1.33 2.43 -1.02
CA GLN A 36 -0.02 2.34 -1.60
C GLN A 36 -1.03 1.88 -0.54
N GLN A 37 -1.79 2.84 0.00
CA GLN A 37 -2.81 2.58 1.03
C GLN A 37 -2.25 1.98 2.34
N THR A 38 -0.99 2.29 2.65
CA THR A 38 -0.34 1.97 3.92
C THR A 38 0.03 3.28 4.62
N GLN A 39 -0.06 3.32 5.95
CA GLN A 39 0.42 4.46 6.73
C GLN A 39 1.95 4.57 6.63
N MET A 40 2.49 5.79 6.76
CA MET A 40 3.92 6.04 6.56
C MET A 40 4.77 5.25 7.55
N GLU A 41 4.39 5.26 8.82
CA GLU A 41 5.13 4.63 9.93
C GLU A 41 5.28 3.13 9.67
N ARG A 42 4.18 2.45 9.34
CA ARG A 42 4.20 1.04 8.93
C ARG A 42 5.02 0.84 7.65
N GLY A 43 4.84 1.72 6.66
CA GLY A 43 5.60 1.65 5.40
C GLY A 43 7.12 1.66 5.62
N ILE A 44 7.62 2.45 6.57
CA ILE A 44 9.04 2.49 6.95
C ILE A 44 9.49 1.14 7.51
N GLU A 45 8.76 0.55 8.46
CA GLU A 45 9.09 -0.75 9.06
C GLU A 45 9.10 -1.89 8.03
N TYR A 46 8.10 -1.93 7.15
CA TYR A 46 8.04 -2.93 6.08
C TYR A 46 9.15 -2.73 5.05
N HIS A 47 9.45 -1.48 4.69
CA HIS A 47 10.54 -1.16 3.77
C HIS A 47 11.86 -1.64 4.32
N GLN A 48 12.18 -1.31 5.58
CA GLN A 48 13.43 -1.73 6.21
C GLN A 48 13.60 -3.25 6.17
N ARG A 49 12.64 -4.01 6.69
CA ARG A 49 12.68 -5.48 6.72
C ARG A 49 12.81 -6.10 5.33
N LEU A 50 12.04 -5.61 4.35
CA LEU A 50 12.07 -6.16 2.99
C LEU A 50 13.37 -5.78 2.27
N PHE A 51 13.88 -4.57 2.45
CA PHE A 51 15.10 -4.11 1.81
C PHE A 51 16.35 -4.75 2.42
N GLU A 52 16.34 -5.05 3.73
CA GLU A 52 17.40 -5.82 4.38
C GLU A 52 17.52 -7.23 3.79
N ARG A 53 16.38 -7.91 3.53
CA ARG A 53 16.38 -9.26 2.93
C ARG A 53 16.57 -9.23 1.40
N PHE A 54 16.02 -8.22 0.74
CA PHE A 54 15.97 -8.09 -0.71
C PHE A 54 16.54 -6.73 -1.18
N PRO A 55 17.86 -6.49 -1.04
CA PRO A 55 18.47 -5.21 -1.37
C PRO A 55 18.49 -4.92 -2.89
N THR A 56 18.26 -5.92 -3.74
CA THR A 56 18.22 -5.80 -5.21
C THR A 56 17.02 -6.54 -5.81
N PRO A 57 16.59 -6.21 -7.06
CA PRO A 57 15.60 -7.00 -7.77
C PRO A 57 16.00 -8.48 -7.85
N SER A 58 17.26 -8.77 -8.18
CA SER A 58 17.80 -10.14 -8.29
C SER A 58 17.61 -10.95 -7.01
N SER A 59 17.93 -10.37 -5.85
CA SER A 59 17.77 -11.05 -4.56
C SER A 59 16.32 -11.42 -4.22
N MET A 60 15.34 -10.67 -4.74
CA MET A 60 13.92 -11.00 -4.64
C MET A 60 13.50 -12.02 -5.70
N ALA A 61 14.01 -11.91 -6.93
CA ALA A 61 13.70 -12.81 -8.04
C ALA A 61 14.13 -14.25 -7.75
N GLU A 62 15.26 -14.44 -7.06
CA GLU A 62 15.80 -15.75 -6.64
C GLU A 62 15.03 -16.39 -5.47
N SER A 63 14.17 -15.62 -4.78
CA SER A 63 13.40 -16.11 -3.63
C SER A 63 12.08 -16.76 -4.05
N GLU A 64 11.53 -17.58 -3.16
CA GLU A 64 10.16 -18.06 -3.30
C GLU A 64 9.15 -16.95 -2.94
N VAL A 65 8.05 -16.88 -3.68
CA VAL A 65 7.00 -15.87 -3.43
C VAL A 65 6.43 -15.93 -2.01
N ASP A 66 6.44 -17.12 -1.40
CA ASP A 66 5.97 -17.35 -0.03
C ASP A 66 6.86 -16.65 1.01
N GLU A 67 8.17 -16.52 0.77
CA GLU A 67 9.07 -15.75 1.62
C GLU A 67 8.73 -14.26 1.56
N VAL A 68 8.49 -13.73 0.35
CA VAL A 68 8.05 -12.33 0.18
C VAL A 68 6.72 -12.09 0.88
N LEU A 69 5.74 -13.01 0.73
CA LEU A 69 4.44 -12.91 1.38
C LEU A 69 4.54 -12.95 2.91
N PHE A 70 5.47 -13.75 3.44
CA PHE A 70 5.74 -13.84 4.87
C PHE A 70 6.30 -12.52 5.41
N LEU A 71 7.29 -11.93 4.75
CA LEU A 71 7.83 -10.63 5.14
C LEU A 71 6.85 -9.47 4.92
N TRP A 72 5.92 -9.60 3.98
CA TRP A 72 4.83 -8.65 3.72
C TRP A 72 3.68 -8.74 4.72
N GLN A 73 3.67 -9.75 5.58
CA GLN A 73 2.55 -10.05 6.44
C GLN A 73 2.16 -8.88 7.35
N GLY A 74 0.88 -8.49 7.28
CA GLY A 74 0.31 -7.35 8.01
C GLY A 74 0.28 -6.03 7.24
N ALA A 75 1.06 -5.86 6.16
CA ALA A 75 1.01 -4.66 5.32
C ALA A 75 -0.28 -4.55 4.48
N GLY A 76 -1.04 -5.65 4.36
CA GLY A 76 -2.25 -5.73 3.56
C GLY A 76 -1.99 -5.64 2.05
N TYR A 77 -3.05 -5.82 1.26
CA TYR A 77 -2.97 -5.80 -0.22
C TYR A 77 -1.87 -6.71 -0.79
N TYR A 78 -1.88 -7.98 -0.42
CA TYR A 78 -0.87 -8.98 -0.78
C TYR A 78 -0.69 -9.22 -2.28
N SER A 79 -1.66 -8.80 -3.11
CA SER A 79 -1.45 -8.73 -4.56
C SER A 79 -0.28 -7.83 -4.96
N ARG A 80 0.06 -6.82 -4.16
CA ARG A 80 1.26 -5.98 -4.37
C ARG A 80 2.54 -6.79 -4.21
N ALA A 81 2.66 -7.55 -3.12
CA ALA A 81 3.83 -8.40 -2.85
C ALA A 81 4.11 -9.37 -4.01
N ARG A 82 3.07 -10.07 -4.48
CA ARG A 82 3.21 -11.04 -5.57
C ARG A 82 3.51 -10.39 -6.91
N ARG A 83 2.93 -9.22 -7.18
CA ARG A 83 3.24 -8.46 -8.40
C ARG A 83 4.66 -7.91 -8.36
N LEU A 84 5.14 -7.48 -7.20
CA LEU A 84 6.51 -7.03 -7.01
C LEU A 84 7.51 -8.17 -7.20
N HIS A 85 7.21 -9.36 -6.68
CA HIS A 85 8.02 -10.57 -6.93
C HIS A 85 8.02 -10.96 -8.42
N ALA A 86 6.86 -10.99 -9.08
CA ALA A 86 6.79 -11.22 -10.53
C ALA A 86 7.54 -10.13 -11.33
N LEU A 87 7.46 -8.88 -10.89
CA LEU A 87 8.22 -7.77 -11.46
C LEU A 87 9.72 -7.99 -11.30
N SER A 88 10.19 -8.42 -10.13
CA SER A 88 11.63 -8.63 -9.91
C SER A 88 12.16 -9.75 -10.79
N GLN A 89 11.37 -10.80 -11.05
CA GLN A 89 11.72 -11.86 -12.00
C GLN A 89 11.85 -11.35 -13.44
N ILE A 90 10.95 -10.47 -13.87
CA ILE A 90 11.04 -9.82 -15.20
C ILE A 90 12.25 -8.89 -15.29
N VAL A 91 12.50 -8.10 -14.24
CA VAL A 91 13.68 -7.21 -14.20
C VAL A 91 14.98 -8.02 -14.26
N GLU A 92 15.04 -9.16 -13.58
CA GLU A 92 16.19 -10.06 -13.67
C GLU A 92 16.38 -10.62 -15.09
N THR A 93 15.31 -11.13 -15.69
CA THR A 93 15.38 -11.85 -16.97
C THR A 93 15.55 -10.91 -18.17
N ASP A 94 14.76 -9.84 -18.21
CA ASP A 94 14.62 -8.98 -19.40
C ASP A 94 15.49 -7.71 -19.31
N TYR A 95 15.93 -7.34 -18.10
CA TYR A 95 16.70 -6.11 -17.83
C TYR A 95 17.98 -6.35 -17.03
N GLU A 96 18.46 -7.59 -16.94
CA GLU A 96 19.73 -7.97 -16.29
C GLU A 96 19.85 -7.46 -14.84
N GLY A 97 18.74 -7.49 -14.10
CA GLY A 97 18.68 -7.09 -12.69
C GLY A 97 18.62 -5.57 -12.45
N VAL A 98 18.58 -4.76 -13.53
CA VAL A 98 18.53 -3.30 -13.47
C VAL A 98 17.13 -2.80 -13.83
N LEU A 99 16.53 -1.95 -12.99
CA LEU A 99 15.24 -1.36 -13.32
C LEU A 99 15.33 -0.48 -14.58
N PRO A 100 14.38 -0.59 -15.53
CA PRO A 100 14.33 0.33 -16.66
C PRO A 100 14.12 1.77 -16.17
N SER A 101 14.67 2.72 -16.93
CA SER A 101 14.70 4.12 -16.51
C SER A 101 13.50 4.93 -17.01
N THR A 102 12.90 4.53 -18.13
CA THR A 102 11.85 5.32 -18.77
C THR A 102 10.46 5.06 -18.18
N TYR A 103 9.59 6.06 -18.24
CA TYR A 103 8.21 5.96 -17.77
C TYR A 103 7.44 4.80 -18.44
N ASP A 104 7.57 4.63 -19.76
CA ASP A 104 6.80 3.64 -20.52
C ASP A 104 7.26 2.21 -20.20
N GLU A 105 8.56 1.99 -20.06
CA GLU A 105 9.11 0.68 -19.65
C GLU A 105 8.71 0.35 -18.21
N LEU A 106 8.81 1.31 -17.29
CA LEU A 106 8.34 1.13 -15.91
C LEU A 106 6.84 0.81 -15.86
N LEU A 107 6.03 1.49 -16.66
CA LEU A 107 4.58 1.28 -16.74
C LEU A 107 4.22 -0.12 -17.29
N ALA A 108 5.08 -0.70 -18.13
CA ALA A 108 4.87 -2.04 -18.66
C ALA A 108 5.08 -3.15 -17.61
N LEU A 109 5.78 -2.86 -16.50
CA LEU A 109 6.06 -3.85 -15.47
C LEU A 109 4.80 -4.23 -14.63
N PRO A 110 4.70 -5.49 -14.16
CA PRO A 110 3.55 -5.95 -13.39
C PRO A 110 3.29 -5.13 -12.13
N GLY A 111 2.06 -4.65 -11.99
CA GLY A 111 1.63 -3.91 -10.80
C GLY A 111 2.09 -2.47 -10.73
N ILE A 112 2.80 -1.97 -11.75
CA ILE A 112 3.12 -0.56 -11.88
C ILE A 112 1.98 0.14 -12.60
N GLY A 113 1.40 1.14 -11.92
CA GLY A 113 0.41 2.03 -12.52
C GLY A 113 1.03 3.38 -12.90
N PRO A 114 0.27 4.26 -13.56
CA PRO A 114 0.75 5.58 -13.99
C PRO A 114 1.40 6.41 -12.87
N TYR A 115 0.84 6.36 -11.66
CA TYR A 115 1.42 7.02 -10.48
C TYR A 115 2.82 6.49 -10.16
N THR A 116 2.98 5.17 -9.99
CA THR A 116 4.25 4.57 -9.58
C THR A 116 5.30 4.70 -10.69
N ALA A 117 4.91 4.55 -11.96
CA ALA A 117 5.82 4.78 -13.09
C ALA A 117 6.34 6.21 -13.09
N ALA A 118 5.47 7.22 -12.94
CA ALA A 118 5.87 8.62 -12.87
C ALA A 118 6.73 8.93 -11.63
N ALA A 119 6.38 8.37 -10.46
CA ALA A 119 7.15 8.54 -9.23
C ALA A 119 8.58 8.01 -9.41
N VAL A 120 8.73 6.76 -9.84
CA VAL A 120 10.06 6.14 -10.00
C VAL A 120 10.85 6.82 -11.12
N ALA A 121 10.25 7.06 -12.30
CA ALA A 121 10.92 7.71 -13.41
C ALA A 121 11.45 9.10 -13.04
N SER A 122 10.66 9.89 -12.30
CA SER A 122 11.07 11.25 -11.89
C SER A 122 12.06 11.27 -10.72
N ILE A 123 11.85 10.45 -9.70
CA ILE A 123 12.68 10.46 -8.48
C ILE A 123 14.01 9.75 -8.71
N ALA A 124 13.99 8.58 -9.35
CA ALA A 124 15.19 7.75 -9.52
C ALA A 124 15.98 8.09 -10.78
N PHE A 125 15.29 8.53 -11.84
CA PHE A 125 15.89 8.69 -13.18
C PHE A 125 15.75 10.10 -13.75
N ASN A 126 15.27 11.06 -12.95
CA ASN A 126 15.13 12.46 -13.32
C ASN A 126 14.30 12.73 -14.59
N HIS A 127 13.39 11.82 -14.96
CA HIS A 127 12.49 12.05 -16.10
C HIS A 127 11.43 13.10 -15.75
N PRO A 128 11.17 14.08 -16.62
CA PRO A 128 10.25 15.19 -16.36
C PRO A 128 8.79 14.76 -16.56
N VAL A 129 8.32 13.85 -15.70
CA VAL A 129 6.95 13.33 -15.67
C VAL A 129 6.33 13.67 -14.32
N ALA A 130 5.18 14.33 -14.34
CA ALA A 130 4.47 14.70 -13.13
C ALA A 130 3.73 13.51 -12.53
N CYS A 131 3.94 13.26 -11.24
CA CYS A 131 3.32 12.20 -10.49
C CYS A 131 2.08 12.74 -9.74
N VAL A 132 0.92 12.12 -9.96
CA VAL A 132 -0.36 12.62 -9.41
C VAL A 132 -1.04 11.61 -8.49
N ASP A 133 -1.29 12.03 -7.24
CA ASP A 133 -1.98 11.25 -6.23
C ASP A 133 -3.14 12.03 -5.57
N GLY A 134 -3.67 11.48 -4.46
CA GLY A 134 -4.70 12.15 -3.67
C GLY A 134 -4.21 13.44 -2.99
N ASN A 135 -2.92 13.56 -2.68
CA ASN A 135 -2.32 14.77 -2.12
C ASN A 135 -2.24 15.87 -3.17
N VAL A 136 -1.67 15.59 -4.34
CA VAL A 136 -1.55 16.50 -5.48
C VAL A 136 -2.95 16.97 -5.92
N ARG A 137 -3.91 16.04 -6.03
CA ARG A 137 -5.31 16.37 -6.33
C ARG A 137 -5.89 17.39 -5.35
N ARG A 138 -5.63 17.23 -4.05
CA ARG A 138 -6.16 18.12 -3.01
C ARG A 138 -5.47 19.48 -3.01
N VAL A 139 -4.14 19.50 -3.13
CA VAL A 139 -3.35 20.74 -3.27
C VAL A 139 -3.83 21.52 -4.49
N MET A 140 -3.96 20.86 -5.64
CA MET A 140 -4.46 21.47 -6.87
C MET A 140 -5.87 22.04 -6.68
N ALA A 141 -6.80 21.24 -6.13
CA ALA A 141 -8.18 21.66 -5.91
C ALA A 141 -8.25 22.96 -5.10
N ARG A 142 -7.41 23.10 -4.08
CA ARG A 142 -7.34 24.29 -3.24
C ARG A 142 -6.62 25.44 -3.93
N GLN A 143 -5.49 25.20 -4.59
CA GLN A 143 -4.77 26.24 -5.37
C GLN A 143 -5.67 26.87 -6.43
N THR A 144 -6.56 26.09 -7.03
CA THR A 144 -7.44 26.52 -8.12
C THR A 144 -8.89 26.83 -7.70
N ASN A 145 -9.24 26.65 -6.42
CA ASN A 145 -10.61 26.76 -5.90
C ASN A 145 -11.62 25.87 -6.67
N LYS A 146 -11.21 24.65 -7.03
CA LYS A 146 -12.00 23.69 -7.83
C LYS A 146 -12.57 22.57 -6.97
N GLU A 147 -13.90 22.45 -6.93
CA GLU A 147 -14.61 21.48 -6.09
C GLU A 147 -14.46 20.04 -6.54
N ASN A 148 -14.58 19.81 -7.85
CA ASN A 148 -14.66 18.48 -8.45
C ASN A 148 -13.64 18.34 -9.59
N PRO A 149 -12.32 18.33 -9.29
CA PRO A 149 -11.32 18.17 -10.34
C PRO A 149 -11.44 16.78 -10.99
N SER A 150 -11.38 16.71 -12.32
CA SER A 150 -11.20 15.45 -13.05
C SER A 150 -9.76 14.95 -12.92
N VAL A 151 -9.47 13.71 -13.32
CA VAL A 151 -8.08 13.21 -13.38
C VAL A 151 -7.26 14.06 -14.36
N LYS A 152 -7.85 14.42 -15.51
CA LYS A 152 -7.23 15.28 -16.53
C LYS A 152 -6.86 16.65 -15.97
N ASP A 153 -7.74 17.27 -15.17
CA ASP A 153 -7.44 18.56 -14.53
C ASP A 153 -6.19 18.47 -13.64
N VAL A 154 -6.09 17.40 -12.84
CA VAL A 154 -4.96 17.20 -11.92
C VAL A 154 -3.67 17.03 -12.71
N GLN A 155 -3.70 16.21 -13.77
CA GLN A 155 -2.52 16.00 -14.63
C GLN A 155 -2.08 17.31 -15.30
N VAL A 156 -3.00 18.05 -15.93
CA VAL A 156 -2.68 19.33 -16.57
C VAL A 156 -2.08 20.33 -15.58
N PHE A 157 -2.64 20.43 -14.38
CA PHE A 157 -2.05 21.28 -13.34
C PHE A 157 -0.63 20.83 -12.97
N ALA A 158 -0.43 19.51 -12.81
CA ALA A 158 0.86 18.97 -12.42
C ALA A 158 1.91 19.19 -13.51
N ASP A 159 1.59 18.89 -14.77
CA ASP A 159 2.49 19.10 -15.91
C ASP A 159 2.87 20.57 -16.09
N LEU A 160 1.91 21.49 -15.91
CA LEU A 160 2.16 22.94 -16.01
C LEU A 160 3.01 23.50 -14.88
N ASN A 161 2.98 22.88 -13.70
CA ASN A 161 3.73 23.35 -12.52
C ASN A 161 4.94 22.47 -12.21
N LEU A 162 5.25 21.45 -13.01
CA LEU A 162 6.43 20.60 -12.84
C LEU A 162 7.70 21.42 -13.05
N VAL A 163 8.65 21.33 -12.11
CA VAL A 163 10.02 21.86 -12.32
C VAL A 163 10.79 20.79 -13.09
N ARG A 164 11.04 21.02 -14.38
CA ARG A 164 11.55 19.99 -15.30
C ARG A 164 13.01 19.62 -15.05
N GLU A 165 13.77 20.53 -14.43
CA GLU A 165 15.16 20.36 -14.02
C GLU A 165 15.27 19.47 -12.77
N HIS A 166 14.26 19.53 -11.91
CA HIS A 166 14.17 18.79 -10.63
C HIS A 166 12.79 18.12 -10.44
N PRO A 167 12.36 17.23 -11.37
CA PRO A 167 11.01 16.67 -11.38
C PRO A 167 10.75 15.76 -10.18
N GLY A 168 11.76 14.99 -9.75
CA GLY A 168 11.68 14.16 -8.56
C GLY A 168 11.44 14.97 -7.29
N ASP A 169 12.19 16.07 -7.09
CA ASP A 169 12.03 16.95 -5.93
C ASP A 169 10.67 17.64 -5.94
N TRP A 170 10.21 18.10 -7.11
CA TRP A 170 8.89 18.71 -7.22
C TRP A 170 7.76 17.73 -6.88
N ASN A 171 7.82 16.51 -7.43
CA ASN A 171 6.83 15.47 -7.15
C ASN A 171 6.79 15.14 -5.65
N GLN A 172 7.95 14.95 -5.03
CA GLN A 172 8.05 14.69 -3.59
C GLN A 172 7.59 15.89 -2.76
N ALA A 173 7.94 17.12 -3.14
CA ALA A 173 7.51 18.33 -2.45
C ALA A 173 5.98 18.48 -2.46
N MET A 174 5.32 18.17 -3.58
CA MET A 174 3.86 18.19 -3.68
C MET A 174 3.18 17.14 -2.79
N MET A 175 3.73 15.92 -2.75
CA MET A 175 3.27 14.87 -1.86
C MET A 175 3.44 15.26 -0.38
N GLU A 176 4.61 15.77 -0.01
CA GLU A 176 4.95 16.19 1.34
C GLU A 176 4.10 17.39 1.79
N LEU A 177 3.90 18.38 0.91
CA LEU A 177 3.04 19.53 1.15
C LEU A 177 1.62 19.07 1.47
N GLY A 178 1.06 18.16 0.66
CA GLY A 178 -0.26 17.59 0.90
C GLY A 178 -0.33 16.84 2.24
N ALA A 179 0.69 16.03 2.54
CA ALA A 179 0.72 15.21 3.74
C ALA A 179 0.83 16.05 5.03
N LEU A 180 1.72 17.05 5.06
CA LEU A 180 2.09 17.75 6.30
C LEU A 180 1.35 19.08 6.50
N ILE A 181 1.12 19.84 5.43
CA ILE A 181 0.62 21.22 5.50
C ILE A 181 -0.80 21.31 4.99
N CYS A 182 -1.00 20.97 3.72
CA CYS A 182 -2.28 21.03 3.01
C CYS A 182 -3.11 19.77 3.31
N ARG A 183 -3.33 19.49 4.61
CA ARG A 183 -3.97 18.27 5.14
C ARG A 183 -5.46 18.18 4.77
N PRO A 184 -6.07 16.97 4.74
CA PRO A 184 -7.49 16.80 4.43
C PRO A 184 -8.44 17.64 5.30
N ARG A 185 -8.13 17.75 6.60
CA ARG A 185 -8.85 18.59 7.57
C ARG A 185 -7.85 19.51 8.26
N ASN A 186 -8.31 20.72 8.62
CA ASN A 186 -7.52 21.73 9.33
C ASN A 186 -6.14 21.95 8.68
N PRO A 187 -6.08 22.31 7.39
CA PRO A 187 -4.81 22.60 6.73
C PRO A 187 -4.10 23.78 7.39
N LEU A 188 -2.77 23.74 7.42
CA LEU A 188 -1.91 24.75 8.03
C LEU A 188 -1.63 25.88 7.03
N CYS A 189 -2.67 26.62 6.64
CA CYS A 189 -2.59 27.61 5.57
C CYS A 189 -1.60 28.74 5.86
N ASP A 190 -1.49 29.20 7.11
CA ASP A 190 -0.64 30.34 7.49
C ASP A 190 0.86 30.09 7.30
N VAL A 191 1.27 28.81 7.33
CA VAL A 191 2.67 28.39 7.14
C VAL A 191 2.88 27.70 5.79
N CYS A 192 1.88 27.73 4.90
CA CYS A 192 1.96 27.07 3.61
C CYS A 192 2.89 27.85 2.66
N PRO A 193 3.94 27.23 2.09
CA PRO A 193 4.91 27.94 1.25
C PRO A 193 4.31 28.49 -0.05
N VAL A 194 3.15 27.98 -0.45
CA VAL A 194 2.43 28.39 -1.67
C VAL A 194 1.09 29.05 -1.35
N HIS A 195 0.97 29.64 -0.14
CA HIS A 195 -0.24 30.31 0.33
C HIS A 195 -0.66 31.48 -0.57
N GLU A 196 0.28 32.34 -0.96
CA GLU A 196 -0.01 33.59 -1.68
C GLU A 196 -0.74 33.35 -3.01
N SER A 197 -0.48 32.24 -3.70
CA SER A 197 -1.16 31.89 -4.95
C SER A 197 -2.42 31.05 -4.77
N CYS A 198 -2.81 30.70 -3.53
CA CYS A 198 -3.88 29.75 -3.25
C CYS A 198 -5.27 30.41 -3.29
N LYS A 199 -6.06 30.12 -4.32
CA LYS A 199 -7.42 30.69 -4.47
C LYS A 199 -8.47 30.10 -3.54
N GLY A 200 -8.20 28.94 -2.95
CA GLY A 200 -9.14 28.17 -2.12
C GLY A 200 -8.84 28.22 -0.62
N THR A 201 -8.00 29.16 -0.14
CA THR A 201 -7.59 29.25 1.27
C THR A 201 -8.78 29.30 2.23
N LEU A 202 -9.76 30.17 1.96
CA LEU A 202 -10.96 30.33 2.81
C LEU A 202 -11.90 29.11 2.78
N ARG A 203 -11.74 28.23 1.78
CA ARG A 203 -12.57 27.03 1.56
C ARG A 203 -11.78 25.74 1.68
N ALA A 204 -10.60 25.78 2.29
CA ALA A 204 -9.68 24.66 2.24
C ALA A 204 -10.25 23.39 2.91
N ASN A 205 -11.11 23.53 3.92
CA ASN A 205 -11.80 22.39 4.56
C ASN A 205 -12.94 21.79 3.71
N GLU A 206 -13.43 22.52 2.70
CA GLU A 206 -14.51 22.07 1.80
C GLU A 206 -13.97 21.42 0.52
N LEU A 207 -12.72 21.75 0.15
CA LEU A 207 -12.12 21.40 -1.14
C LEU A 207 -11.07 20.28 -1.04
N PRO A 208 -11.07 19.32 -1.97
CA PRO A 208 -12.14 19.01 -2.94
C PRO A 208 -13.33 18.35 -2.24
N GLN A 209 -14.49 18.32 -2.90
CA GLN A 209 -15.64 17.60 -2.35
C GLN A 209 -15.33 16.10 -2.18
N PRO A 210 -15.64 15.50 -1.02
CA PRO A 210 -15.36 14.09 -0.77
C PRO A 210 -16.24 13.20 -1.64
N LYS A 211 -15.63 12.21 -2.30
CA LYS A 211 -16.38 11.16 -3.01
C LYS A 211 -16.91 10.15 -1.99
N LYS A 212 -18.24 9.97 -1.94
CA LYS A 212 -18.86 8.88 -1.16
C LYS A 212 -18.55 7.53 -1.81
N GLN A 213 -17.83 6.66 -1.12
CA GLN A 213 -17.64 5.27 -1.54
C GLN A 213 -18.67 4.36 -0.86
N LYS A 214 -19.39 3.57 -1.67
CA LYS A 214 -20.25 2.49 -1.15
C LYS A 214 -19.37 1.30 -0.79
N LYS A 215 -19.57 0.71 0.41
CA LYS A 215 -18.91 -0.53 0.82
C LYS A 215 -19.92 -1.68 0.79
N LYS A 216 -19.57 -2.78 0.11
CA LYS A 216 -20.39 -4.01 0.13
C LYS A 216 -20.27 -4.69 1.49
N ARG A 217 -21.37 -5.13 2.08
CA ARG A 217 -21.37 -5.98 3.29
C ARG A 217 -21.44 -7.44 2.87
N VAL A 218 -20.65 -8.29 3.51
CA VAL A 218 -20.60 -9.73 3.26
C VAL A 218 -20.59 -10.44 4.60
N GLU A 219 -21.39 -11.49 4.72
CA GLU A 219 -21.39 -12.40 5.86
C GLU A 219 -20.78 -13.72 5.41
N LEU A 220 -19.85 -14.25 6.21
CA LEU A 220 -19.13 -15.48 5.92
C LEU A 220 -19.05 -16.34 7.17
N ARG A 221 -18.75 -17.60 6.95
CA ARG A 221 -18.52 -18.61 7.97
C ARG A 221 -17.10 -19.14 7.87
N CYS A 222 -16.53 -19.51 9.02
CA CYS A 222 -15.21 -20.10 9.12
C CYS A 222 -15.22 -21.23 10.15
N VAL A 223 -14.69 -22.39 9.79
CA VAL A 223 -14.47 -23.49 10.74
C VAL A 223 -12.97 -23.65 10.96
N VAL A 224 -12.52 -23.47 12.19
CA VAL A 224 -11.13 -23.70 12.59
C VAL A 224 -11.02 -25.10 13.14
N LYS A 225 -10.39 -26.00 12.38
CA LYS A 225 -10.11 -27.36 12.85
C LYS A 225 -8.75 -27.39 13.53
N ILE A 226 -8.66 -27.94 14.74
CA ILE A 226 -7.43 -27.97 15.53
C ILE A 226 -7.02 -29.42 15.81
N ASP A 227 -5.74 -29.74 15.70
CA ASP A 227 -5.19 -31.05 16.03
C ASP A 227 -4.93 -31.22 17.54
N SER A 228 -4.49 -32.41 17.94
CA SER A 228 -4.20 -32.72 19.36
C SER A 228 -3.04 -31.91 19.96
N HIS A 229 -2.26 -31.21 19.13
CA HIS A 229 -1.12 -30.38 19.53
C HIS A 229 -1.46 -28.88 19.50
N GLY A 230 -2.73 -28.52 19.27
CA GLY A 230 -3.18 -27.14 19.21
C GLY A 230 -2.91 -26.44 17.88
N ARG A 231 -2.49 -27.17 16.83
CA ARG A 231 -2.19 -26.60 15.51
C ARG A 231 -3.44 -26.59 14.63
N PRO A 232 -3.72 -25.49 13.92
CA PRO A 232 -4.87 -25.41 13.01
C PRO A 232 -4.62 -26.13 11.69
N GLU A 233 -5.67 -26.69 11.09
CA GLU A 233 -5.71 -27.01 9.66
C GLU A 233 -5.67 -25.70 8.87
N LEU A 234 -4.64 -25.55 8.02
CA LEU A 234 -4.47 -24.38 7.15
C LEU A 234 -4.35 -24.84 5.70
N ILE A 235 -5.01 -24.11 4.81
CA ILE A 235 -4.93 -24.32 3.36
C ILE A 235 -4.35 -23.08 2.70
N GLN A 236 -3.44 -23.28 1.75
CA GLN A 236 -2.98 -22.18 0.90
C GLN A 236 -4.09 -21.81 -0.09
N ARG A 237 -4.46 -20.53 -0.10
CA ARG A 237 -5.50 -20.03 -0.99
C ARG A 237 -4.99 -19.94 -2.43
N PRO A 238 -5.89 -20.07 -3.43
CA PRO A 238 -5.52 -19.90 -4.84
C PRO A 238 -4.77 -18.61 -5.13
N ASN A 239 -4.05 -18.56 -6.25
CA ASN A 239 -3.30 -17.39 -6.65
C ASN A 239 -4.16 -16.20 -7.11
N SER A 240 -5.49 -16.32 -7.07
CA SER A 240 -6.44 -15.25 -7.33
C SER A 240 -7.50 -15.13 -6.22
N GLY A 241 -8.19 -13.99 -6.16
CA GLY A 241 -9.25 -13.76 -5.18
C GLY A 241 -8.78 -13.13 -3.87
N LEU A 242 -9.55 -13.32 -2.81
CA LEU A 242 -9.31 -12.70 -1.51
C LEU A 242 -8.19 -13.43 -0.76
N PHE A 243 -7.21 -12.69 -0.24
CA PHE A 243 -6.05 -13.25 0.48
C PHE A 243 -5.28 -14.29 -0.35
N ALA A 244 -5.25 -14.09 -1.66
CA ALA A 244 -4.67 -15.03 -2.60
C ALA A 244 -3.18 -15.32 -2.29
N GLY A 245 -2.81 -16.60 -2.34
CA GLY A 245 -1.47 -17.11 -1.97
C GLY A 245 -1.20 -17.21 -0.46
N LEU A 246 -2.07 -16.64 0.40
CA LEU A 246 -1.94 -16.76 1.84
C LEU A 246 -2.55 -18.05 2.36
N TRP A 247 -2.04 -18.48 3.51
CA TRP A 247 -2.58 -19.58 4.28
C TRP A 247 -3.71 -19.09 5.20
N GLY A 248 -4.62 -19.99 5.54
CA GLY A 248 -5.66 -19.72 6.52
C GLY A 248 -6.66 -20.87 6.62
N PRO A 249 -7.57 -20.81 7.61
CA PRO A 249 -8.72 -21.71 7.64
C PRO A 249 -9.66 -21.44 6.46
N GLN A 250 -10.54 -22.41 6.19
CA GLN A 250 -11.57 -22.29 5.16
C GLN A 250 -12.60 -21.24 5.56
N ILE A 251 -12.82 -20.25 4.70
CA ILE A 251 -13.79 -19.16 4.90
C ILE A 251 -14.70 -19.09 3.67
N GLU A 252 -15.99 -19.40 3.84
CA GLU A 252 -16.99 -19.46 2.77
C GLU A 252 -18.34 -18.92 3.26
N ASP A 253 -19.25 -18.64 2.34
CA ASP A 253 -20.60 -18.15 2.67
C ASP A 253 -21.53 -19.28 3.17
N ASP A 254 -21.33 -20.52 2.72
CA ASP A 254 -22.18 -21.66 3.09
C ASP A 254 -21.42 -22.88 3.63
N ILE A 255 -20.82 -22.73 4.81
CA ILE A 255 -20.28 -23.87 5.56
C ILE A 255 -21.39 -24.49 6.42
N ASN A 256 -21.50 -25.82 6.39
CA ASN A 256 -22.36 -26.57 7.33
C ASN A 256 -21.72 -26.56 8.73
N THR A 257 -22.39 -25.91 9.68
CA THR A 257 -21.91 -25.74 11.06
C THR A 257 -22.68 -26.57 12.07
N LYS A 258 -23.49 -27.54 11.63
CA LYS A 258 -24.32 -28.36 12.52
C LYS A 258 -23.43 -29.24 13.41
N GLY A 259 -23.58 -29.09 14.73
CA GLY A 259 -22.82 -29.86 15.72
C GLY A 259 -21.44 -29.29 16.05
N LEU A 260 -21.06 -28.16 15.45
CA LEU A 260 -19.79 -27.48 15.75
C LEU A 260 -19.94 -26.47 16.89
N GLU A 261 -18.85 -26.26 17.64
CA GLU A 261 -18.80 -25.25 18.70
C GLU A 261 -18.71 -23.84 18.08
N TYR A 262 -19.62 -22.94 18.46
CA TYR A 262 -19.57 -21.54 18.02
C TYR A 262 -18.70 -20.72 18.95
N LEU A 263 -17.70 -20.03 18.39
CA LEU A 263 -16.72 -19.25 19.15
C LEU A 263 -17.02 -17.75 19.15
N GLY A 264 -17.70 -17.24 18.13
CA GLY A 264 -18.03 -15.82 18.03
C GLY A 264 -17.98 -15.30 16.60
N SER A 265 -17.91 -13.97 16.46
CA SER A 265 -17.85 -13.32 15.16
C SER A 265 -16.79 -12.22 15.10
N ILE A 266 -16.13 -12.12 13.95
CA ILE A 266 -15.10 -11.13 13.68
C ILE A 266 -15.58 -10.19 12.58
N ARG A 267 -15.64 -8.91 12.90
CA ARG A 267 -15.80 -7.84 11.91
C ARG A 267 -14.45 -7.42 11.35
N HIS A 268 -14.33 -7.42 10.02
CA HIS A 268 -13.13 -7.04 9.29
C HIS A 268 -13.47 -6.06 8.17
N VAL A 269 -12.79 -4.92 8.14
CA VAL A 269 -13.09 -3.80 7.25
C VAL A 269 -11.98 -3.67 6.22
N LEU A 270 -12.34 -3.75 4.95
CA LEU A 270 -11.50 -3.43 3.81
C LEU A 270 -12.00 -2.14 3.14
N SER A 271 -11.27 -1.66 2.13
CA SER A 271 -11.61 -0.41 1.44
C SER A 271 -12.96 -0.46 0.75
N HIS A 272 -13.25 -1.53 0.01
CA HIS A 272 -14.49 -1.71 -0.77
C HIS A 272 -15.51 -2.65 -0.13
N ARG A 273 -15.15 -3.35 0.95
CA ARG A 273 -16.03 -4.32 1.60
C ARG A 273 -15.89 -4.33 3.12
N THR A 274 -16.97 -4.67 3.80
CA THR A 274 -16.97 -5.03 5.23
C THR A 274 -17.43 -6.47 5.33
N MET A 275 -16.64 -7.28 6.02
CA MET A 275 -16.88 -8.71 6.21
C MET A 275 -17.21 -8.95 7.68
N THR A 276 -18.25 -9.74 7.92
CA THR A 276 -18.52 -10.33 9.23
C THR A 276 -18.31 -11.83 9.08
N VAL A 277 -17.33 -12.38 9.80
CA VAL A 277 -17.01 -13.81 9.76
C VAL A 277 -17.47 -14.43 11.06
N GLN A 278 -18.43 -15.35 10.99
CA GLN A 278 -18.81 -16.20 12.11
C GLN A 278 -17.80 -17.35 12.21
N VAL A 279 -17.34 -17.67 13.41
CA VAL A 279 -16.24 -18.61 13.64
C VAL A 279 -16.74 -19.78 14.50
N TRP A 280 -16.46 -20.99 14.01
CA TRP A 280 -16.72 -22.25 14.70
C TRP A 280 -15.43 -23.05 14.85
N LYS A 281 -15.46 -24.02 15.76
CA LYS A 281 -14.35 -24.92 16.06
C LYS A 281 -14.70 -26.37 15.78
N ASP A 282 -13.71 -27.10 15.29
CA ASP A 282 -13.75 -28.55 15.09
C ASP A 282 -12.33 -29.14 15.33
N THR A 283 -12.18 -30.45 15.12
CA THR A 283 -10.91 -31.17 15.24
C THR A 283 -10.37 -31.63 13.90
N CYS A 284 -9.05 -31.68 13.74
CA CYS A 284 -8.39 -32.29 12.58
C CYS A 284 -7.31 -33.29 13.01
N LYS A 285 -6.80 -34.07 12.05
CA LYS A 285 -5.75 -35.06 12.31
C LYS A 285 -4.36 -34.43 12.43
N GLN A 286 -4.08 -33.43 11.60
CA GLN A 286 -2.77 -32.81 11.49
C GLN A 286 -2.95 -31.33 11.13
N GLY A 287 -2.42 -30.46 11.97
CA GLY A 287 -2.36 -29.02 11.74
C GLY A 287 -1.00 -28.57 11.20
N ILE A 288 -0.96 -27.30 10.80
CA ILE A 288 0.25 -26.60 10.35
C ILE A 288 0.60 -25.56 11.41
N ASP A 289 1.89 -25.38 11.67
CA ASP A 289 2.35 -24.31 12.54
C ASP A 289 2.07 -22.95 11.89
N PRO A 290 1.17 -22.13 12.46
CA PRO A 290 0.76 -20.87 11.86
C PRO A 290 1.87 -19.80 11.85
N ASN A 291 2.95 -20.00 12.62
CA ASN A 291 4.10 -19.09 12.63
C ASN A 291 5.04 -19.29 11.43
N ASN A 292 4.90 -20.40 10.70
CA ASN A 292 5.75 -20.74 9.55
C ASN A 292 5.12 -20.39 8.19
N VAL A 293 3.94 -19.75 8.20
CA VAL A 293 3.19 -19.45 6.97
C VAL A 293 2.65 -18.02 6.97
N ALA A 294 2.50 -17.46 5.77
CA ALA A 294 1.93 -16.13 5.59
C ALA A 294 0.40 -16.16 5.77
N LEU A 295 -0.08 -15.53 6.85
CA LEU A 295 -1.50 -15.40 7.20
C LEU A 295 -1.99 -13.95 7.04
N SER A 296 -3.25 -13.72 6.67
CA SER A 296 -3.80 -12.36 6.73
C SER A 296 -4.07 -11.90 8.17
N THR A 297 -4.24 -10.60 8.40
CA THR A 297 -4.70 -10.08 9.70
C THR A 297 -6.05 -10.66 10.13
N LEU A 298 -6.94 -10.97 9.17
CA LEU A 298 -8.21 -11.63 9.47
C LEU A 298 -7.97 -13.06 9.97
N ASP A 299 -7.12 -13.82 9.29
CA ASP A 299 -6.81 -15.21 9.65
C ASP A 299 -6.18 -15.27 11.05
N ARG A 300 -5.21 -14.39 11.34
CA ARG A 300 -4.59 -14.30 12.67
C ARG A 300 -5.64 -14.09 13.76
N ARG A 301 -6.57 -13.15 13.56
CA ARG A 301 -7.67 -12.89 14.52
C ARG A 301 -8.62 -14.08 14.69
N ILE A 302 -8.92 -14.79 13.60
CA ILE A 302 -9.75 -16.01 13.62
C ILE A 302 -9.06 -17.10 14.44
N LEU A 303 -7.76 -17.31 14.21
CA LEU A 303 -6.97 -18.32 14.93
C LEU A 303 -6.85 -17.98 16.42
N THR A 304 -6.61 -16.72 16.77
CA THR A 304 -6.60 -16.27 18.17
C THR A 304 -7.95 -16.52 18.86
N LEU A 305 -9.07 -16.25 18.18
CA LEU A 305 -10.40 -16.54 18.71
C LEU A 305 -10.62 -18.05 18.97
N ALA A 306 -9.96 -18.91 18.19
CA ALA A 306 -10.01 -20.36 18.36
C ALA A 306 -9.03 -20.92 19.40
N GLY A 307 -8.26 -20.05 20.08
CA GLY A 307 -7.27 -20.42 21.08
C GLY A 307 -5.92 -20.85 20.50
N VAL A 308 -5.64 -20.51 19.24
CA VAL A 308 -4.32 -20.74 18.62
C VAL A 308 -3.44 -19.51 18.88
N PHE A 309 -2.34 -19.73 19.60
CA PHE A 309 -1.37 -18.67 19.93
C PHE A 309 -0.40 -18.44 18.77
N LEU A 310 -0.12 -17.17 18.48
CA LEU A 310 0.78 -16.72 17.43
C LEU A 310 1.89 -15.88 18.05
N ASP A 311 3.12 -16.02 17.56
CA ASP A 311 4.27 -15.32 18.12
C ASP A 311 4.21 -13.80 17.89
N VAL A 312 3.48 -13.39 16.85
CA VAL A 312 3.23 -11.99 16.51
C VAL A 312 1.74 -11.68 16.66
N PRO A 313 1.35 -10.78 17.57
CA PRO A 313 -0.05 -10.39 17.77
C PRO A 313 -0.66 -9.81 16.49
N SER A 314 -1.96 -10.04 16.27
CA SER A 314 -2.70 -9.28 15.27
C SER A 314 -2.96 -7.86 15.81
N GLU A 315 -2.25 -6.87 15.28
CA GLU A 315 -2.59 -5.45 15.48
C GLU A 315 -4.01 -5.10 14.99
#